data_AF-A0A150QBJ7-F1
#
_entry.id   AF-A0A150QBJ7-F1
#
_cell.length_a   1.000
_cell.length_b   1.000
_cell.length_c   1.000
_cell.angle_alpha   90.00
_cell.angle_beta   90.00
_cell.angle_gamma   90.00
#
_symmetry.space_group_name_H-M   'P 1'
#
loop_
_entity.id
_entity.type
_entity.pdbx_description
1 polymer ?
#
loop_
_entity_poly.entity_id
_entity_poly.type
_entity_poly.pdbx_seq_one_letter_code
_entity_poly.pdbx_strand_id
1 'polypeptide(L)'
;MSAGSGAERAARRRLSRGASGLRHLRWAREVLATLEAHVEHNPSLADAYREALRGEAGALAASVQALSGAVKPYRDFLERTRVRYRGRVRVAEHLVREADADGAGGAAEAARERLGEALTALAGMEETQRRPLKEAVSAEIDRLREAMAQMDARLEERVSAALVESLYPPLTDGASRVADDGDPDDDATASPR
;
A
#
# COMPACT_ATOMS: atom_id res chain seq x y z
N MET A 1 18.30 -30.64 -9.23
CA MET A 1 17.26 -30.52 -8.18
C MET A 1 16.78 -29.07 -8.15
N SER A 2 15.47 -28.88 -8.17
CA SER A 2 14.76 -27.65 -8.54
C SER A 2 14.97 -26.45 -7.59
N ALA A 3 15.95 -25.61 -7.88
CA ALA A 3 15.97 -24.23 -7.35
C ALA A 3 14.79 -23.38 -7.92
N GLY A 4 14.25 -23.77 -9.08
CA GLY A 4 13.15 -23.07 -9.74
C GLY A 4 11.81 -23.12 -9.01
N SER A 5 11.50 -24.18 -8.26
CA SER A 5 10.15 -24.32 -7.67
C SER A 5 9.95 -23.54 -6.37
N GLY A 6 11.02 -23.25 -5.62
CA GLY A 6 10.94 -22.48 -4.36
C GLY A 6 10.74 -20.98 -4.61
N ALA A 7 11.57 -20.41 -5.50
CA ALA A 7 11.48 -19.00 -5.87
C ALA A 7 10.15 -18.67 -6.58
N GLU A 8 9.67 -19.56 -7.44
CA GLU A 8 8.39 -19.38 -8.13
C GLU A 8 7.19 -19.48 -7.17
N ARG A 9 7.24 -20.38 -6.18
CA ARG A 9 6.21 -20.45 -5.12
C ARG A 9 6.22 -19.21 -4.24
N ALA A 10 7.40 -18.75 -3.80
CA ALA A 10 7.52 -17.52 -3.03
C ALA A 10 7.02 -16.28 -3.82
N ALA A 11 7.24 -16.24 -5.13
CA ALA A 11 6.74 -15.17 -5.99
C ALA A 11 5.21 -15.17 -6.10
N ARG A 12 4.57 -16.34 -6.18
CA ARG A 12 3.10 -16.47 -6.26
C ARG A 12 2.39 -16.08 -4.97
N ARG A 13 3.07 -16.18 -3.82
CA ARG A 13 2.52 -15.86 -2.48
C ARG A 13 2.55 -14.37 -2.16
N ARG A 14 3.34 -13.57 -2.88
CA ARG A 14 3.64 -12.18 -2.49
C ARG A 14 2.95 -11.17 -3.37
N LEU A 15 2.34 -10.18 -2.71
CA LEU A 15 1.83 -9.01 -3.39
C LEU A 15 2.95 -8.29 -4.18
N SER A 16 2.62 -7.71 -5.32
CA SER A 16 3.56 -6.95 -6.15
C SER A 16 4.14 -5.76 -5.38
N ARG A 17 5.44 -5.49 -5.56
CA ARG A 17 6.10 -4.31 -4.98
C ARG A 17 5.43 -2.98 -5.40
N GLY A 18 4.78 -2.96 -6.56
CA GLY A 18 4.06 -1.79 -7.07
C GLY A 18 2.67 -1.58 -6.45
N ALA A 19 2.16 -2.52 -5.67
CA ALA A 19 0.86 -2.39 -5.02
C ALA A 19 0.89 -1.29 -3.95
N SER A 20 -0.26 -0.65 -3.70
CA SER A 20 -0.35 0.44 -2.73
C SER A 20 -0.08 -0.05 -1.29
N GLY A 21 0.27 0.88 -0.39
CA GLY A 21 0.46 0.55 1.03
C GLY A 21 -0.81 0.01 1.69
N LEU A 22 -1.99 0.46 1.27
CA LEU A 22 -3.27 -0.10 1.74
C LEU A 22 -3.46 -1.55 1.30
N ARG A 23 -3.12 -1.89 0.05
CA ARG A 23 -3.21 -3.28 -0.43
C ARG A 23 -2.23 -4.19 0.30
N HIS A 24 -0.99 -3.72 0.54
CA HIS A 24 -0.03 -4.47 1.37
C HIS A 24 -0.53 -4.67 2.79
N LEU A 25 -1.15 -3.65 3.39
CA LEU A 25 -1.70 -3.73 4.74
C LEU A 25 -2.87 -4.73 4.83
N ARG A 26 -3.78 -4.71 3.86
CA ARG A 26 -4.90 -5.67 3.78
C ARG A 26 -4.37 -7.10 3.63
N TRP A 27 -3.52 -7.32 2.63
CA TRP A 27 -2.90 -8.62 2.38
C TRP A 27 -2.17 -9.18 3.62
N ALA A 28 -1.35 -8.36 4.30
CA ALA A 28 -0.64 -8.81 5.50
C ALA A 28 -1.57 -9.15 6.68
N ARG A 29 -2.71 -8.45 6.79
CA ARG A 29 -3.74 -8.76 7.80
C ARG A 29 -4.42 -10.09 7.52
N GLU A 30 -4.68 -10.42 6.26
CA GLU A 30 -5.24 -11.73 5.90
C GLU A 30 -4.26 -12.87 6.19
N VAL A 31 -2.98 -12.69 5.90
CA VAL A 31 -1.94 -13.66 6.26
C VAL A 31 -1.87 -13.84 7.78
N LEU A 32 -1.87 -12.74 8.54
CA LEU A 32 -1.89 -12.79 10.00
C LEU A 32 -3.13 -13.52 10.54
N ALA A 33 -4.32 -13.17 10.06
CA ALA A 33 -5.57 -13.80 10.50
C ALA A 33 -5.59 -15.30 10.18
N THR A 34 -5.05 -15.70 9.03
CA THR A 34 -4.95 -17.12 8.65
C THR A 34 -3.98 -17.88 9.56
N LEU A 35 -2.88 -17.24 9.93
CA LEU A 35 -1.90 -17.80 10.85
C LEU A 35 -2.49 -17.95 12.27
N GLU A 36 -3.20 -16.95 12.77
CA GLU A 36 -3.94 -17.00 14.03
C GLU A 36 -5.01 -18.10 14.00
N ALA A 37 -5.76 -18.22 12.90
CA ALA A 37 -6.75 -19.28 12.72
C ALA A 37 -6.13 -20.69 12.77
N HIS A 38 -4.94 -20.90 12.23
CA HIS A 38 -4.23 -22.17 12.41
C HIS A 38 -3.85 -22.42 13.88
N VAL A 39 -3.39 -21.39 14.60
CA VAL A 39 -3.04 -21.50 16.02
C VAL A 39 -4.27 -21.82 16.88
N GLU A 40 -5.44 -21.30 16.55
CA GLU A 40 -6.66 -21.46 17.33
C GLU A 40 -7.46 -22.71 16.95
N HIS A 41 -7.53 -23.04 15.66
CA HIS A 41 -8.52 -23.97 15.15
C HIS A 41 -7.95 -25.21 14.45
N ASN A 42 -6.62 -25.33 14.28
CA ASN A 42 -6.05 -26.53 13.65
C ASN A 42 -5.78 -27.63 14.69
N PRO A 43 -6.61 -28.68 14.81
CA PRO A 43 -6.39 -29.75 15.79
C PRO A 43 -5.23 -30.67 15.41
N SER A 44 -4.83 -30.71 14.13
CA SER A 44 -3.73 -31.57 13.68
C SER A 44 -2.35 -30.95 13.92
N LEU A 45 -2.29 -29.73 14.47
CA LEU A 45 -1.04 -29.03 14.72
C LEU A 45 -0.47 -29.45 16.08
N ALA A 46 0.72 -30.07 16.06
CA ALA A 46 1.46 -30.40 17.27
C ALA A 46 1.82 -29.13 18.07
N ASP A 47 1.89 -29.25 19.40
CA ASP A 47 2.05 -28.10 20.30
C ASP A 47 3.30 -27.27 20.01
N ALA A 48 4.42 -27.93 19.69
CA ALA A 48 5.66 -27.23 19.33
C ALA A 48 5.50 -26.35 18.09
N TYR A 49 4.71 -26.80 17.09
CA TYR A 49 4.44 -26.02 15.89
C TYR A 49 3.40 -24.93 16.16
N ARG A 50 2.42 -25.19 17.04
CA ARG A 50 1.46 -24.17 17.48
C ARG A 50 2.15 -23.01 18.17
N GLU A 51 3.11 -23.30 19.04
CA GLU A 51 3.91 -22.26 19.70
C GLU A 51 4.80 -21.51 18.70
N ALA A 52 5.42 -22.22 17.76
CA ALA A 52 6.20 -21.57 16.70
C ALA A 52 5.33 -20.62 15.86
N LEU A 53 4.14 -21.05 15.42
CA LEU A 53 3.20 -20.19 14.70
C LEU A 53 2.78 -19.00 15.57
N ARG A 54 2.46 -19.19 16.86
CA ARG A 54 2.11 -18.07 17.75
C ARG A 54 3.21 -17.01 17.83
N GLY A 55 4.48 -17.43 17.86
CA GLY A 55 5.63 -16.52 17.78
C GLY A 55 5.68 -15.73 16.47
N GLU A 56 5.47 -16.40 15.34
CA GLU A 56 5.41 -15.74 14.02
C GLU A 56 4.20 -14.79 13.91
N ALA A 57 3.05 -15.15 14.49
CA ALA A 57 1.85 -14.29 14.57
C ALA A 57 2.19 -12.96 15.25
N GLY A 58 2.84 -13.02 16.42
CA GLY A 58 3.24 -11.83 17.16
C GLY A 58 4.23 -10.95 16.38
N ALA A 59 5.20 -11.56 15.71
CA ALA A 59 6.16 -10.83 14.87
C ALA A 59 5.51 -10.16 13.65
N LEU A 60 4.59 -10.88 12.97
CA LEU A 60 3.84 -10.34 11.84
C LEU A 60 2.87 -9.24 12.28
N ALA A 61 2.20 -9.39 13.43
CA ALA A 61 1.33 -8.36 14.00
C ALA A 61 2.08 -7.04 14.27
N ALA A 62 3.31 -7.11 14.80
CA ALA A 62 4.16 -5.94 14.96
C ALA A 62 4.49 -5.26 13.62
N SER A 63 4.78 -6.05 12.58
CA SER A 63 5.06 -5.55 11.23
C SER A 63 3.83 -4.91 10.57
N VAL A 64 2.65 -5.54 10.73
CA VAL A 64 1.35 -5.00 10.28
C VAL A 64 1.05 -3.67 10.98
N GLN A 65 1.33 -3.57 12.28
CA GLN A 65 1.11 -2.34 13.05
C GLN A 65 2.04 -1.22 12.59
N ALA A 66 3.32 -1.52 12.32
CA ALA A 66 4.28 -0.55 11.78
C ALA A 66 3.82 -0.01 10.42
N LEU A 67 3.44 -0.90 9.49
CA LEU A 67 2.91 -0.50 8.18
C LEU A 67 1.62 0.33 8.32
N SER A 68 0.70 -0.07 9.19
CA SER A 68 -0.52 0.70 9.48
C SER A 68 -0.19 2.12 9.99
N GLY A 69 0.83 2.24 10.81
CA GLY A 69 1.35 3.51 11.33
C GLY A 69 1.88 4.44 10.24
N ALA A 70 2.50 3.91 9.18
CA ALA A 70 2.97 4.69 8.03
C ALA A 70 1.85 5.01 7.02
N VAL A 71 0.94 4.06 6.77
CA VAL A 71 -0.14 4.20 5.79
C VAL A 71 -1.15 5.28 6.20
N LYS A 72 -1.54 5.32 7.48
CA LYS A 72 -2.56 6.26 7.96
C LYS A 72 -2.19 7.73 7.70
N PRO A 73 -1.01 8.25 8.12
CA PRO A 73 -0.61 9.63 7.83
C PRO A 73 -0.55 9.95 6.34
N TYR A 74 -0.06 9.01 5.52
CA TYR A 74 0.01 9.21 4.07
C TYR A 74 -1.39 9.31 3.45
N ARG A 75 -2.31 8.42 3.81
CA ARG A 75 -3.71 8.47 3.34
C ARG A 75 -4.39 9.76 3.79
N ASP A 76 -4.33 10.08 5.08
CA ASP A 76 -4.98 11.28 5.64
C ASP A 76 -4.45 12.56 4.95
N PHE A 77 -3.15 12.59 4.62
CA PHE A 77 -2.55 13.67 3.83
C PHE A 77 -3.10 13.75 2.40
N LEU A 78 -3.23 12.61 1.70
CA LEU A 78 -3.78 12.58 0.34
C LEU A 78 -5.21 13.09 0.31
N GLU A 79 -6.04 12.65 1.27
CA GLU A 79 -7.46 12.97 1.33
C GLU A 79 -7.74 14.42 1.74
N ARG A 80 -6.89 14.99 2.62
CA ARG A 80 -7.14 16.32 3.19
C ARG A 80 -6.25 17.38 2.58
N THR A 81 -4.95 17.24 2.74
CA THR A 81 -3.97 18.27 2.35
C THR A 81 -3.85 18.33 0.83
N ARG A 82 -3.57 17.21 0.17
CA ARG A 82 -3.33 17.20 -1.27
C ARG A 82 -4.56 17.65 -2.06
N VAL A 83 -5.75 17.20 -1.67
CA VAL A 83 -7.03 17.65 -2.28
C VAL A 83 -7.21 19.16 -2.16
N ARG A 84 -6.85 19.78 -1.02
CA ARG A 84 -6.93 21.25 -0.85
C ARG A 84 -6.02 21.99 -1.83
N TYR A 85 -4.77 21.57 -2.00
CA TYR A 85 -3.86 22.19 -2.96
C TYR A 85 -4.35 22.01 -4.41
N ARG A 86 -4.83 20.81 -4.77
CA ARG A 86 -5.46 20.57 -6.08
C ARG A 86 -6.70 21.45 -6.30
N GLY A 87 -7.50 21.67 -5.25
CA GLY A 87 -8.64 22.58 -5.30
C GLY A 87 -8.23 24.01 -5.66
N ARG A 88 -7.15 24.52 -5.06
CA ARG A 88 -6.60 25.85 -5.38
C ARG A 88 -6.17 25.96 -6.84
N VAL A 89 -5.47 24.95 -7.35
CA VAL A 89 -5.05 24.90 -8.77
C VAL A 89 -6.27 24.94 -9.68
N ARG A 90 -7.30 24.12 -9.44
CA ARG A 90 -8.53 24.13 -10.25
C ARG A 90 -9.24 25.48 -10.26
N VAL A 91 -9.30 26.16 -9.11
CA VAL A 91 -9.88 27.51 -9.03
C VAL A 91 -9.04 28.50 -9.83
N ALA A 92 -7.71 28.47 -9.70
CA ALA A 92 -6.84 29.35 -10.46
C ALA A 92 -6.93 29.11 -11.97
N GLU A 93 -6.98 27.85 -12.41
CA GLU A 93 -7.22 27.47 -13.81
C GLU A 93 -8.56 27.99 -14.34
N HIS A 94 -9.61 27.97 -13.51
CA HIS A 94 -10.91 28.54 -13.87
C HIS A 94 -10.84 30.05 -14.04
N LEU A 95 -10.19 30.76 -13.11
CA LEU A 95 -10.03 32.23 -13.19
C LEU A 95 -9.24 32.66 -14.42
N VAL A 96 -8.22 31.89 -14.83
CA VAL A 96 -7.49 32.14 -16.09
C VAL A 96 -8.44 32.01 -17.28
N ARG A 97 -9.25 30.95 -17.33
CA ARG A 97 -10.21 30.73 -18.42
C ARG A 97 -11.26 31.85 -18.51
N GLU A 98 -11.80 32.31 -17.38
CA GLU A 98 -12.76 33.42 -17.35
C GLU A 98 -12.11 34.73 -17.82
N ALA A 99 -10.93 35.06 -17.28
CA ALA A 99 -10.24 36.30 -17.64
C ALA A 99 -9.81 36.34 -19.11
N ASP A 100 -9.43 35.19 -19.69
CA ASP A 100 -9.14 35.05 -21.11
C ASP A 100 -10.40 35.24 -21.97
N ALA A 101 -11.57 34.79 -21.50
CA ALA A 101 -12.85 34.96 -22.20
C ALA A 101 -13.35 36.41 -22.18
N ASP A 102 -13.11 37.14 -21.08
CA ASP A 102 -13.55 38.53 -20.91
C ASP A 102 -12.68 39.54 -21.69
N GLY A 103 -11.53 39.14 -22.23
CA GLY A 103 -10.66 39.98 -23.06
C GLY A 103 -9.98 41.14 -22.31
N ALA A 104 -10.14 41.23 -20.99
CA ALA A 104 -9.54 42.27 -20.14
C ALA A 104 -8.10 41.89 -19.76
N GLY A 105 -7.11 42.41 -20.50
CA GLY A 105 -5.70 42.03 -20.39
C GLY A 105 -5.10 42.04 -18.97
N GLY A 106 -5.47 43.02 -18.12
CA GLY A 106 -4.97 43.09 -16.74
C GLY A 106 -5.55 42.02 -15.80
N ALA A 107 -6.79 41.58 -16.03
CA ALA A 107 -7.39 40.49 -15.26
C ALA A 107 -6.76 39.13 -15.62
N ALA A 108 -6.39 38.94 -16.88
CA ALA A 108 -5.75 37.73 -17.37
C ALA A 108 -4.34 37.55 -16.79
N GLU A 109 -3.56 38.64 -16.66
CA GLU A 109 -2.23 38.60 -16.05
C GLU A 109 -2.30 38.21 -14.57
N ALA A 110 -3.17 38.88 -13.79
CA ALA A 110 -3.37 38.55 -12.38
C ALA A 110 -3.88 37.12 -12.15
N ALA A 111 -4.73 36.60 -13.04
CA ALA A 111 -5.20 35.22 -12.97
C ALA A 111 -4.06 34.21 -13.24
N ARG A 112 -3.18 34.49 -14.21
CA ARG A 112 -2.03 33.65 -14.52
C ARG A 112 -0.99 33.66 -13.41
N GLU A 113 -0.75 34.79 -12.76
CA GLU A 113 0.11 34.89 -11.58
C GLU A 113 -0.40 33.97 -10.45
N ARG A 114 -1.70 34.04 -10.13
CA ARG A 114 -2.33 33.16 -9.14
C ARG A 114 -2.21 31.67 -9.48
N LEU A 115 -2.32 31.32 -10.76
CA LEU A 115 -2.09 29.94 -11.20
C LEU A 115 -0.63 29.52 -10.98
N GLY A 116 0.33 30.38 -11.30
CA GLY A 116 1.75 30.15 -11.04
C GLY A 116 2.06 29.94 -9.56
N GLU A 117 1.46 30.75 -8.68
CA GLU A 117 1.57 30.60 -7.23
C GLU A 117 0.97 29.28 -6.74
N ALA A 118 -0.23 28.92 -7.23
CA ALA A 118 -0.90 27.69 -6.84
C ALA A 118 -0.11 26.44 -7.26
N LEU A 119 0.47 26.44 -8.47
CA LEU A 119 1.32 25.36 -8.98
C LEU A 119 2.63 25.25 -8.19
N THR A 120 3.28 26.38 -7.92
CA THR A 120 4.49 26.45 -7.07
C THR A 120 4.21 25.88 -5.68
N ALA A 121 3.10 26.29 -5.07
CA ALA A 121 2.69 25.82 -3.75
C ALA A 121 2.36 24.31 -3.75
N LEU A 122 1.71 23.80 -4.80
CA LEU A 122 1.45 22.36 -4.97
C LEU A 122 2.77 21.58 -5.09
N ALA A 123 3.70 22.03 -5.93
CA ALA A 123 5.01 21.41 -6.10
C ALA A 123 5.81 21.39 -4.79
N GLY A 124 5.85 22.51 -4.07
CA GLY A 124 6.52 22.59 -2.77
C GLY A 124 5.93 21.64 -1.74
N MET A 125 4.60 21.48 -1.71
CA MET A 125 3.91 20.54 -0.81
C MET A 125 4.17 19.07 -1.20
N GLU A 126 4.18 18.74 -2.50
CA GLU A 126 4.52 17.39 -2.99
C GLU A 126 5.95 16.98 -2.54
N GLU A 127 6.90 17.91 -2.64
CA GLU A 127 8.31 17.68 -2.26
C GLU A 127 8.50 17.57 -0.75
N THR A 128 7.98 18.54 0.01
CA THR A 128 8.27 18.67 1.45
C THR A 128 7.41 17.78 2.33
N GLN A 129 6.22 17.36 1.86
CA GLN A 129 5.26 16.60 2.66
C GLN A 129 4.93 15.26 2.02
N ARG A 130 4.55 15.20 0.72
CA ARG A 130 4.15 13.92 0.12
C ARG A 130 5.32 12.95 0.05
N ARG A 131 6.47 13.41 -0.46
CA ARG A 131 7.61 12.51 -0.70
C ARG A 131 8.09 11.81 0.59
N PRO A 132 8.33 12.50 1.73
CA PRO A 132 8.71 11.82 2.97
C PRO A 132 7.67 10.80 3.46
N LEU A 133 6.38 11.13 3.38
CA LEU A 133 5.31 10.21 3.77
C LEU A 133 5.28 8.96 2.87
N LYS A 134 5.44 9.16 1.56
CA LYS A 134 5.50 8.04 0.60
C LYS A 134 6.74 7.18 0.83
N GLU A 135 7.90 7.78 1.11
CA GLU A 135 9.14 7.07 1.44
C GLU A 135 8.98 6.24 2.72
N ALA A 136 8.33 6.78 3.75
CA ALA A 136 8.02 6.04 4.98
C ALA A 136 7.14 4.80 4.69
N VAL A 137 6.08 4.96 3.89
CA VAL A 137 5.25 3.82 3.46
C VAL A 137 6.07 2.78 2.69
N SER A 138 6.90 3.20 1.73
CA SER A 138 7.75 2.28 0.97
C SER A 138 8.72 1.53 1.87
N ALA A 139 9.34 2.21 2.85
CA ALA A 139 10.26 1.58 3.80
C ALA A 139 9.56 0.53 4.66
N GLU A 140 8.35 0.79 5.15
CA GLU A 140 7.60 -0.23 5.91
C GLU A 140 7.13 -1.40 5.03
N ILE A 141 6.81 -1.16 3.75
CA ILE A 141 6.53 -2.24 2.79
C ILE A 141 7.76 -3.14 2.64
N ASP A 142 8.96 -2.57 2.46
CA ASP A 142 10.18 -3.35 2.34
C ASP A 142 10.48 -4.16 3.60
N ARG A 143 10.31 -3.57 4.80
CA ARG A 143 10.48 -4.29 6.07
C ARG A 143 9.46 -5.40 6.26
N LEU A 144 8.19 -5.17 5.92
CA LEU A 144 7.16 -6.21 5.96
C LEU A 144 7.54 -7.39 5.06
N ARG A 145 7.97 -7.11 3.82
CA ARG A 145 8.35 -8.16 2.85
C ARG A 145 9.55 -8.98 3.31
N GLU A 146 10.51 -8.33 3.95
CA GLU A 146 11.67 -8.97 4.55
C GLU A 146 11.24 -9.84 5.74
N ALA A 147 10.44 -9.29 6.66
CA ALA A 147 9.91 -10.04 7.81
C ALA A 147 9.15 -11.30 7.37
N MET A 148 8.33 -11.19 6.33
CA MET A 148 7.60 -12.34 5.76
C MET A 148 8.53 -13.34 5.06
N ALA A 149 9.63 -12.90 4.46
CA ALA A 149 10.64 -13.82 3.93
C ALA A 149 11.34 -14.63 5.02
N GLN A 150 11.66 -13.95 6.12
CA GLN A 150 12.28 -14.63 7.25
C GLN A 150 11.29 -15.55 7.95
N MET A 151 10.00 -15.17 8.04
CA MET A 151 8.92 -16.03 8.51
C MET A 151 8.80 -17.28 7.63
N ASP A 152 8.72 -17.13 6.30
CA ASP A 152 8.68 -18.25 5.35
C ASP A 152 9.84 -19.23 5.59
N ALA A 153 11.07 -18.72 5.66
CA ALA A 153 12.26 -19.54 5.87
C ALA A 153 12.21 -20.32 7.19
N ARG A 154 11.82 -19.67 8.29
CA ARG A 154 11.69 -20.31 9.61
C ARG A 154 10.56 -21.35 9.65
N LEU A 155 9.47 -21.12 8.92
CA LEU A 155 8.33 -22.03 8.88
C LEU A 155 8.61 -23.23 7.97
N GLU A 156 9.26 -23.05 6.83
CA GLU A 156 9.61 -24.15 5.91
C GLU A 156 10.57 -25.18 6.57
N GLU A 157 11.32 -24.79 7.60
CA GLU A 157 12.14 -25.70 8.42
C GLU A 157 11.33 -26.56 9.41
N ARG A 158 10.10 -26.17 9.73
CA ARG A 158 9.33 -26.71 10.87
C ARG A 158 8.00 -27.32 10.48
N VAL A 159 7.35 -26.78 9.46
CA VAL A 159 6.01 -27.18 9.02
C VAL A 159 6.00 -27.58 7.55
N SER A 160 4.92 -28.25 7.12
CA SER A 160 4.81 -28.69 5.74
C SER A 160 4.70 -27.50 4.78
N ALA A 161 5.23 -27.65 3.57
CA ALA A 161 5.08 -26.64 2.51
C ALA A 161 3.60 -26.31 2.22
N ALA A 162 2.72 -27.30 2.32
CA ALA A 162 1.28 -27.12 2.15
C ALA A 162 0.67 -26.20 3.22
N LEU A 163 1.13 -26.30 4.47
CA LEU A 163 0.69 -25.40 5.54
C LEU A 163 1.23 -23.98 5.30
N VAL A 164 2.47 -23.83 4.86
CA VAL A 164 3.03 -22.51 4.51
C VAL A 164 2.25 -21.89 3.36
N GLU A 165 1.89 -22.68 2.34
CA GLU A 165 1.08 -22.22 1.21
C GLU A 165 -0.33 -21.78 1.63
N SER A 166 -0.97 -22.48 2.58
CA SER A 166 -2.32 -22.11 3.04
C SER A 166 -2.37 -20.80 3.81
N LEU A 167 -1.24 -20.26 4.29
CA LEU A 167 -1.20 -18.97 4.97
C LEU A 167 -1.52 -17.79 4.05
N TYR A 168 -1.32 -17.96 2.74
CA TYR A 168 -1.35 -16.85 1.79
C TYR A 168 -2.67 -16.83 1.03
N PRO A 169 -3.41 -15.71 1.05
CA PRO A 169 -4.60 -15.60 0.24
C PRO A 169 -4.21 -15.64 -1.25
N PRO A 170 -5.08 -16.20 -2.11
CA PRO A 170 -4.86 -16.18 -3.55
C PRO A 170 -4.74 -14.74 -4.05
N LEU A 171 -3.85 -14.52 -5.01
CA LEU A 171 -3.61 -13.20 -5.60
C LEU A 171 -4.06 -13.16 -7.06
N THR A 172 -4.64 -12.04 -7.49
CA THR A 172 -5.09 -11.77 -8.87
C THR A 172 -4.33 -10.59 -9.48
N ASP A 173 -4.60 -10.32 -10.77
CA ASP A 173 -4.08 -9.18 -11.53
C ASP A 173 -2.55 -9.00 -11.41
N GLY A 174 -1.82 -10.07 -11.75
CA GLY A 174 -0.36 -10.08 -11.67
C GLY A 174 0.16 -9.92 -10.25
N ALA A 175 -0.53 -10.52 -9.27
CA ALA A 175 -0.26 -10.43 -7.85
C ALA A 175 -0.39 -9.01 -7.26
N SER A 176 -1.17 -8.12 -7.88
CA SER A 176 -1.37 -6.76 -7.40
C SER A 176 -2.60 -6.59 -6.50
N ARG A 177 -3.44 -7.64 -6.41
CA ARG A 177 -4.67 -7.68 -5.62
C ARG A 177 -4.80 -9.02 -4.90
N VAL A 178 -5.44 -8.99 -3.75
CA VAL A 178 -6.04 -10.20 -3.17
C VAL A 178 -7.23 -10.57 -4.04
N ALA A 179 -7.35 -11.86 -4.37
CA ALA A 179 -8.49 -12.39 -5.09
C ALA A 179 -9.69 -12.45 -4.14
N ASP A 180 -10.43 -11.35 -4.03
CA ASP A 180 -11.73 -11.33 -3.38
C ASP A 180 -12.79 -11.08 -4.46
N ASP A 181 -13.83 -11.93 -4.52
CA ASP A 181 -14.82 -11.99 -5.61
C ASP A 181 -15.79 -10.78 -5.64
N GLY A 182 -15.46 -9.65 -4.98
CA GLY A 182 -16.42 -8.54 -4.84
C GLY A 182 -15.96 -7.18 -4.33
N ASP A 183 -14.70 -6.74 -4.49
CA ASP A 183 -14.31 -5.38 -4.10
C ASP A 183 -14.12 -4.43 -5.31
N PRO A 184 -15.12 -3.57 -5.64
CA PRO A 184 -15.04 -2.60 -6.73
C PRO A 184 -14.22 -1.34 -6.38
N ASP A 185 -13.68 -1.22 -5.17
CA ASP A 185 -13.14 0.05 -4.64
C ASP A 185 -11.67 0.31 -5.03
N ASP A 186 -11.36 0.08 -6.31
CA ASP A 186 -10.10 0.47 -6.91
C ASP A 186 -10.25 1.73 -7.74
N ASP A 187 -10.11 2.87 -7.06
CA ASP A 187 -9.77 4.15 -7.66
C ASP A 187 -8.39 4.04 -8.34
N ALA A 188 -8.39 3.48 -9.55
CA ALA A 188 -7.46 3.88 -10.58
C ALA A 188 -7.70 5.38 -10.78
N THR A 189 -6.86 6.21 -10.16
CA THR A 189 -6.79 7.63 -10.52
C THR A 189 -6.36 7.70 -11.98
N ALA A 190 -7.33 7.70 -12.89
CA ALA A 190 -7.13 8.17 -14.24
C ALA A 190 -6.62 9.60 -14.11
N SER A 191 -5.40 9.84 -14.58
CA SER A 191 -4.95 11.22 -14.81
C SER A 191 -6.00 11.89 -15.70
N PRO A 192 -6.56 13.05 -15.30
CA PRO A 192 -7.32 13.83 -16.26
C PRO A 192 -6.36 14.18 -17.40
N ARG A 193 -6.77 13.83 -18.63
CA ARG A 193 -6.12 14.27 -19.86
C ARG A 193 -6.23 15.78 -20.00
#